data_AF-A0A0M4CT77-F1
#
_entry.id   AF-A0A0M4CT77-F1
#
_cell.length_a   1.000
_cell.length_b   1.000
_cell.length_c   1.000
_cell.angle_alpha   90.00
_cell.angle_beta   90.00
_cell.angle_gamma   90.00
#
_symmetry.space_group_name_H-M   'P 1'
#
loop_
_entity.id
_entity.type
_entity.pdbx_description
1 polymer ?
#
loop_
_entity_poly.entity_id
_entity_poly.type
_entity_poly.pdbx_seq_one_letter_code
_entity_poly.pdbx_strand_id
1 'polypeptide(L)'
;MNAFDDESLRAEWQSCSGEFASLPLAEIKRRAGQLGKSVARRNRREYMAVAIVTALFGLYAIALPGVWLKTGSLLTIAAALFVGHQLARRSSRPDPEAEAADMRTYYRTRLVVEEHMLRRVGRWYLAPFVPGLSVFLAGVAREAHLSTLRFAVLAAVPAVIFVGIWLLNQRAAAKLRTQIARIDRVLASEGDS
;
A
#
# COMPACT_ATOMS: atom_id res chain seq x y z
N MET A 1 -2.61 58.07 -22.01
CA MET A 1 -3.39 58.20 -20.76
C MET A 1 -4.44 57.08 -20.78
N ASN A 2 -4.18 55.95 -20.11
CA ASN A 2 -5.15 54.87 -19.90
C ASN A 2 -4.94 54.39 -18.46
N ALA A 3 -5.69 54.99 -17.55
CA ALA A 3 -5.71 54.70 -16.12
C ALA A 3 -6.99 53.92 -15.75
N PHE A 4 -7.43 53.06 -16.67
CA PHE A 4 -8.34 51.93 -16.45
C PHE A 4 -7.44 50.72 -16.71
N ASP A 5 -7.11 49.80 -15.79
CA ASP A 5 -8.01 49.07 -14.90
C ASP A 5 -7.23 48.41 -13.74
N ASP A 6 -6.18 49.06 -13.23
CA ASP A 6 -5.36 48.47 -12.15
C ASP A 6 -6.11 48.43 -10.80
N GLU A 7 -7.03 49.38 -10.58
CA GLU A 7 -7.91 49.40 -9.41
C GLU A 7 -9.09 48.43 -9.54
N SER A 8 -9.65 48.22 -10.73
CA SER A 8 -10.74 47.27 -10.96
C SER A 8 -10.24 45.82 -10.89
N LEU A 9 -9.06 45.53 -11.46
CA LEU A 9 -8.37 44.24 -11.28
C LEU A 9 -8.05 43.94 -9.81
N ARG A 10 -7.67 44.96 -9.02
CA ARG A 10 -7.44 44.81 -7.57
C ARG A 10 -8.73 44.60 -6.80
N ALA A 11 -9.81 45.29 -7.16
CA ALA A 11 -11.12 45.12 -6.54
C ALA A 11 -11.69 43.71 -6.82
N GLU A 12 -11.54 43.20 -8.04
CA GLU A 12 -11.93 41.83 -8.40
C GLU A 12 -11.07 40.78 -7.68
N TRP A 13 -9.74 40.98 -7.61
CA TRP A 13 -8.85 40.09 -6.86
C TRP A 13 -9.20 40.04 -5.37
N GLN A 14 -9.49 41.19 -4.75
CA GLN A 14 -9.90 41.26 -3.35
C GLN A 14 -11.27 40.62 -3.11
N SER A 15 -12.17 40.68 -4.10
CA SER A 15 -13.46 39.98 -4.04
C SER A 15 -13.31 38.46 -4.10
N CYS A 16 -12.41 37.92 -4.95
CA CYS A 16 -12.07 36.50 -5.00
C CYS A 16 -11.29 36.02 -3.75
N SER A 17 -10.50 36.89 -3.14
CA SER A 17 -9.71 36.59 -1.94
C SER A 17 -10.60 36.35 -0.70
N GLY A 18 -11.78 36.98 -0.65
CA GLY A 18 -12.71 36.88 0.48
C GLY A 18 -13.38 35.51 0.62
N GLU A 19 -13.53 34.77 -0.48
CA GLU A 19 -14.22 33.47 -0.48
C GLU A 19 -13.28 32.29 -0.14
N PHE A 20 -11.97 32.45 -0.35
CA PHE A 20 -10.95 31.47 0.07
C PHE A 20 -10.36 31.74 1.46
N ALA A 21 -10.51 32.95 2.01
CA ALA A 21 -9.93 33.31 3.31
C ALA A 21 -10.67 32.73 4.53
N SER A 22 -11.71 31.90 4.33
CA SER A 22 -12.42 31.27 5.44
C SER A 22 -12.90 29.84 5.16
N LEU A 23 -12.15 29.04 4.39
CA LEU A 23 -12.14 27.59 4.64
C LEU A 23 -11.32 27.38 5.92
N PRO A 24 -11.94 27.12 7.07
CA PRO A 24 -11.25 27.23 8.34
C PRO A 24 -10.11 26.22 8.36
N LEU A 25 -8.92 26.63 8.79
CA LEU A 25 -7.76 25.78 9.00
C LEU A 25 -8.10 24.48 9.78
N ALA A 26 -9.15 24.54 10.60
CA ALA A 26 -9.76 23.43 11.31
C ALA A 26 -10.39 22.36 10.38
N GLU A 27 -11.02 22.74 9.28
CA GLU A 27 -11.64 21.84 8.30
C GLU A 27 -10.58 21.14 7.43
N ILE A 28 -9.51 21.86 7.08
CA ILE A 28 -8.31 21.29 6.44
C ILE A 28 -7.61 20.32 7.39
N LYS A 29 -7.40 20.69 8.67
CA LYS A 29 -6.89 19.77 9.71
C LYS A 29 -7.80 18.57 9.95
N ARG A 30 -9.12 18.74 9.87
CA ARG A 30 -10.11 17.66 10.06
C ARG A 30 -10.08 16.68 8.89
N ARG A 31 -10.03 17.17 7.65
CA ARG A 31 -9.89 16.33 6.44
C ARG A 31 -8.50 15.68 6.35
N ALA A 32 -7.43 16.40 6.65
CA ALA A 32 -6.08 15.86 6.79
C ALA A 32 -5.99 14.82 7.92
N GLY A 33 -6.70 15.02 9.03
CA GLY A 33 -6.81 14.07 10.14
C GLY A 33 -7.63 12.81 9.80
N GLN A 34 -8.69 12.92 9.00
CA GLN A 34 -9.47 11.77 8.53
C GLN A 34 -8.70 10.95 7.48
N LEU A 35 -7.97 11.60 6.57
CA LEU A 35 -7.05 10.97 5.64
C LEU A 35 -5.88 10.31 6.39
N GLY A 36 -5.30 11.00 7.37
CA GLY A 36 -4.25 10.50 8.25
C GLY A 36 -4.69 9.29 9.07
N LYS A 37 -5.93 9.24 9.56
CA LYS A 37 -6.49 8.07 10.28
C LYS A 37 -6.66 6.85 9.37
N SER A 38 -7.06 7.04 8.11
CA SER A 38 -7.19 5.94 7.14
C SER A 38 -5.82 5.38 6.75
N VAL A 39 -4.85 6.26 6.46
CA VAL A 39 -3.46 5.89 6.17
C VAL A 39 -2.79 5.24 7.39
N ALA A 40 -3.00 5.77 8.60
CA ALA A 40 -2.48 5.19 9.84
C ALA A 40 -3.09 3.82 10.16
N ARG A 41 -4.37 3.59 9.82
CA ARG A 41 -5.02 2.28 10.03
C ARG A 41 -4.49 1.23 9.05
N ARG A 42 -4.17 1.62 7.81
CA ARG A 42 -3.55 0.75 6.79
C ARG A 42 -2.09 0.43 7.19
N ASN A 43 -1.30 1.45 7.50
CA ASN A 43 0.07 1.30 7.99
C ASN A 43 0.12 0.45 9.27
N ARG A 44 -0.80 0.64 10.23
CA ARG A 44 -0.81 -0.13 11.49
C ARG A 44 -1.01 -1.63 11.26
N ARG A 45 -1.91 -2.03 10.34
CA ARG A 45 -2.11 -3.44 10.01
C ARG A 45 -0.88 -4.06 9.37
N GLU A 46 -0.19 -3.29 8.53
CA GLU A 46 1.03 -3.72 7.85
C GLU A 46 2.20 -3.88 8.81
N TYR A 47 2.41 -2.91 9.70
CA TYR A 47 3.41 -3.01 10.77
C TYR A 47 3.11 -4.15 11.74
N MET A 48 1.84 -4.39 12.08
CA MET A 48 1.45 -5.54 12.89
C MET A 48 1.76 -6.86 12.19
N ALA A 49 1.50 -6.98 10.88
CA ALA A 49 1.82 -8.20 10.13
C ALA A 49 3.32 -8.48 10.12
N VAL A 50 4.14 -7.45 9.85
CA VAL A 50 5.61 -7.57 9.90
C VAL A 50 6.09 -7.95 11.30
N ALA A 51 5.56 -7.32 12.35
CA ALA A 51 5.91 -7.61 13.73
C ALA A 51 5.55 -9.05 14.13
N ILE A 52 4.36 -9.53 13.80
CA ILE A 52 3.91 -10.90 14.10
C ILE A 52 4.80 -11.92 13.39
N VAL A 53 5.05 -11.75 12.09
CA VAL A 53 5.91 -12.67 11.33
C VAL A 53 7.32 -12.67 11.91
N THR A 54 7.86 -11.50 12.24
CA THR A 54 9.21 -11.37 12.81
C THR A 54 9.29 -12.03 14.18
N ALA A 55 8.31 -11.82 15.06
CA ALA A 55 8.29 -12.40 16.39
C ALA A 55 8.15 -13.93 16.35
N LEU A 56 7.25 -14.45 15.51
CA LEU A 56 7.01 -15.89 15.38
C LEU A 56 8.24 -16.62 14.83
N PHE A 57 8.80 -16.13 13.72
CA PHE A 57 10.01 -16.74 13.15
C PHE A 57 11.25 -16.45 13.99
N GLY A 58 11.29 -15.35 14.74
CA GLY A 58 12.34 -15.10 15.73
C GLY A 58 12.30 -16.13 16.85
N LEU A 59 11.12 -16.46 17.36
CA LEU A 59 10.94 -17.54 18.32
C LEU A 59 11.38 -18.88 17.74
N TYR A 60 11.02 -19.21 16.50
CA TYR A 60 11.46 -20.44 15.83
C TYR A 60 12.98 -20.51 15.66
N ALA A 61 13.63 -19.40 15.30
CA ALA A 61 15.08 -19.35 15.16
C ALA A 61 15.84 -19.60 16.47
N ILE A 62 15.23 -19.23 17.62
CA ILE A 62 15.82 -19.43 18.95
C ILE A 62 15.49 -20.83 19.49
N ALA A 63 14.21 -21.21 19.45
CA ALA A 63 13.70 -22.40 20.12
C ALA A 63 13.92 -23.70 19.34
N LEU A 64 13.94 -23.67 18.00
CA LEU A 64 14.09 -24.89 17.20
C LEU A 64 15.57 -25.22 16.95
N PRO A 65 16.02 -26.45 17.25
CA PRO A 65 17.34 -26.92 16.85
C PRO A 65 17.37 -27.24 15.35
N GLY A 66 18.52 -27.05 14.70
CA GLY A 66 18.72 -27.38 13.29
C GLY A 66 19.02 -26.17 12.40
N VAL A 67 20.11 -26.27 11.63
CA VAL A 67 20.60 -25.18 10.78
C VAL A 67 19.55 -24.74 9.76
N TRP A 68 18.84 -25.69 9.14
CA TRP A 68 17.79 -25.41 8.16
C TRP A 68 16.63 -24.59 8.73
N LEU A 69 16.14 -24.94 9.93
CA LEU A 69 15.05 -24.21 10.59
C LEU A 69 15.46 -22.79 10.96
N LYS A 70 16.70 -22.60 11.43
CA LYS A 70 17.25 -21.27 11.75
C LYS A 70 17.44 -20.43 10.50
N THR A 71 18.08 -20.96 9.46
CA THR A 71 18.30 -20.25 8.20
C THR A 71 16.98 -19.88 7.52
N GLY A 72 16.03 -20.82 7.45
CA GLY A 72 14.69 -20.56 6.91
C GLY A 72 13.95 -19.47 7.69
N SER A 73 14.04 -19.49 9.02
CA SER A 73 13.47 -18.46 9.88
C SER A 73 14.09 -17.08 9.65
N LEU A 74 15.43 -16.99 9.63
CA LEU A 74 16.14 -15.74 9.39
C LEU A 74 15.85 -15.15 8.01
N LEU A 75 15.80 -15.98 6.96
CA LEU A 75 15.42 -15.56 5.62
C LEU A 75 13.98 -15.02 5.58
N THR A 76 13.06 -15.66 6.30
CA THR A 76 11.66 -15.22 6.38
C THR A 76 11.53 -13.89 7.12
N ILE A 77 12.31 -13.68 8.19
CA ILE A 77 12.40 -12.40 8.90
C ILE A 77 12.95 -11.31 7.97
N ALA A 78 14.05 -11.59 7.26
CA ALA A 78 14.64 -10.66 6.31
C ALA A 78 13.64 -10.24 5.22
N ALA A 79 12.87 -11.20 4.70
CA ALA A 79 11.78 -10.93 3.76
C ALA A 79 10.70 -10.02 4.36
N ALA A 80 10.26 -10.28 5.60
CA ALA A 80 9.27 -9.45 6.30
C ALA A 80 9.75 -8.00 6.48
N LEU A 81 11.00 -7.82 6.92
CA LEU A 81 11.61 -6.51 7.10
C LEU A 81 11.79 -5.78 5.76
N PHE A 82 12.26 -6.48 4.73
CA PHE A 82 12.40 -5.94 3.39
C PHE A 82 11.06 -5.44 2.85
N VAL A 83 10.01 -6.26 2.94
CA VAL A 83 8.66 -5.91 2.48
C VAL A 83 8.10 -4.75 3.30
N GLY A 84 8.26 -4.76 4.62
CA GLY A 84 7.85 -3.68 5.52
C GLY A 84 8.54 -2.35 5.19
N HIS A 85 9.86 -2.37 4.96
CA HIS A 85 10.63 -1.20 4.58
C HIS A 85 10.23 -0.66 3.21
N GLN A 86 10.02 -1.54 2.23
CA GLN A 86 9.54 -1.16 0.90
C GLN A 86 8.17 -0.48 0.96
N LEU A 87 7.29 -1.02 1.78
CA LEU A 87 5.96 -0.47 1.96
C LEU A 87 6.00 0.90 2.65
N ALA A 88 6.75 1.02 3.74
CA ALA A 88 6.98 2.30 4.42
C ALA A 88 7.57 3.35 3.48
N ARG A 89 8.57 3.00 2.66
CA ARG A 89 9.16 3.91 1.66
C ARG A 89 8.16 4.39 0.62
N ARG A 90 7.25 3.51 0.18
CA ARG A 90 6.24 3.84 -0.84
C ARG A 90 5.08 4.65 -0.26
N SER A 91 4.66 4.36 0.97
CA SER A 91 3.60 5.10 1.68
C SER A 91 4.03 6.50 2.09
N SER A 92 5.34 6.72 2.29
CA SER A 92 5.89 7.99 2.77
C SER A 92 6.32 8.97 1.70
N ARG A 93 6.11 8.71 0.40
CA ARG A 93 6.38 9.71 -0.66
C ARG A 93 5.19 10.68 -0.75
N PRO A 94 5.31 11.93 -0.26
CA PRO A 94 4.35 12.97 -0.60
C PRO A 94 4.61 13.31 -2.07
N ASP A 95 3.56 13.35 -2.88
CA ASP A 95 3.69 13.74 -4.28
C ASP A 95 3.70 15.28 -4.32
N PRO A 96 4.82 15.95 -4.62
CA PRO A 96 4.92 17.42 -4.56
C PRO A 96 4.06 18.10 -5.64
N GLU A 97 3.73 17.39 -6.72
CA GLU A 97 2.86 17.86 -7.80
C GLU A 97 1.37 17.81 -7.41
N ALA A 98 1.04 17.17 -6.27
CA ALA A 98 -0.30 17.08 -5.70
C ALA A 98 -0.88 18.41 -5.21
N GLU A 99 -0.01 19.34 -4.79
CA GLU A 99 -0.43 20.62 -4.24
C GLU A 99 -0.80 21.64 -5.34
N ALA A 100 -0.43 21.39 -6.59
CA ALA A 100 -0.62 22.32 -7.71
C ALA A 100 -1.57 21.83 -8.82
N ALA A 101 -1.92 20.53 -8.86
CA ALA A 101 -2.78 19.97 -9.91
C ALA A 101 -4.28 19.99 -9.54
N ASP A 102 -5.13 20.20 -10.54
CA ASP A 102 -6.59 20.03 -10.43
C ASP A 102 -6.92 18.69 -9.74
N MET A 103 -7.72 18.77 -8.68
CA MET A 103 -7.93 17.70 -7.69
C MET A 103 -8.38 16.39 -8.35
N ARG A 104 -9.06 16.47 -9.50
CA ARG A 104 -9.55 15.34 -10.30
C ARG A 104 -8.43 14.61 -11.06
N THR A 105 -7.55 15.35 -11.74
CA THR A 105 -6.40 14.79 -12.48
C THR A 105 -5.40 14.14 -11.53
N TYR A 106 -5.19 14.75 -10.36
CA TYR A 106 -4.38 14.18 -9.29
C TYR A 106 -4.95 12.84 -8.78
N TYR A 107 -6.25 12.78 -8.51
CA TYR A 107 -6.93 11.55 -8.07
C TYR A 107 -6.80 10.43 -9.10
N ARG A 108 -6.93 10.76 -10.40
CA ARG A 108 -6.79 9.80 -11.50
C ARG A 108 -5.37 9.21 -11.56
N THR A 109 -4.34 10.05 -11.54
CA THR A 109 -2.93 9.62 -11.60
C THR A 109 -2.58 8.72 -10.41
N ARG A 110 -3.04 9.07 -9.19
CA ARG A 110 -2.87 8.22 -8.01
C ARG A 110 -3.53 6.86 -8.15
N LEU A 111 -4.76 6.81 -8.67
CA LEU A 111 -5.49 5.55 -8.84
C LEU A 111 -4.82 4.62 -9.86
N VAL A 112 -4.30 5.16 -10.96
CA VAL A 112 -3.56 4.38 -11.98
C VAL A 112 -2.27 3.79 -11.40
N VAL A 113 -1.52 4.59 -10.62
CA VAL A 113 -0.30 4.12 -9.94
C VAL A 113 -0.63 3.06 -8.88
N GLU A 114 -1.68 3.25 -8.08
CA GLU A 114 -2.10 2.29 -7.05
C GLU A 114 -2.63 0.98 -7.66
N GLU A 115 -3.33 1.04 -8.79
CA GLU A 115 -3.78 -0.13 -9.55
C GLU A 115 -2.62 -0.96 -10.12
N HIS A 116 -1.67 -0.28 -10.76
CA HIS A 116 -0.48 -0.94 -11.31
C HIS A 116 0.40 -1.53 -10.21
N MET A 117 0.47 -0.85 -9.06
CA MET A 117 1.09 -1.39 -7.85
C MET A 117 0.37 -2.63 -7.36
N LEU A 118 -0.95 -2.60 -7.13
CA LEU A 118 -1.70 -3.74 -6.59
C LEU A 118 -1.62 -4.99 -7.49
N ARG A 119 -1.58 -4.83 -8.82
CA ARG A 119 -1.32 -5.94 -9.76
C ARG A 119 0.06 -6.57 -9.58
N ARG A 120 1.08 -5.78 -9.26
CA ARG A 120 2.48 -6.25 -9.07
C ARG A 120 2.82 -6.58 -7.61
N VAL A 121 2.02 -6.12 -6.66
CA VAL A 121 2.23 -6.33 -5.21
C VAL A 121 2.33 -7.82 -4.92
N GLY A 122 1.50 -8.68 -5.51
CA GLY A 122 1.62 -10.13 -5.29
C GLY A 122 3.03 -10.69 -5.52
N ARG A 123 3.71 -10.31 -6.62
CA ARG A 123 5.08 -10.77 -6.91
C ARG A 123 6.13 -10.14 -6.01
N TRP A 124 6.11 -8.83 -5.79
CA TRP A 124 7.12 -8.18 -4.96
C TRP A 124 6.92 -8.47 -3.45
N TYR A 125 5.68 -8.71 -3.02
CA TYR A 125 5.31 -8.90 -1.62
C TYR A 125 5.46 -10.36 -1.17
N LEU A 126 5.10 -11.33 -2.01
CA LEU A 126 5.16 -12.75 -1.65
C LEU A 126 6.48 -13.42 -2.05
N ALA A 127 7.10 -13.03 -3.18
CA ALA A 127 8.31 -13.69 -3.66
C ALA A 127 9.49 -13.66 -2.66
N PRO A 128 9.74 -12.57 -1.90
CA PRO A 128 10.83 -12.57 -0.92
C PRO A 128 10.67 -13.63 0.17
N PHE A 129 9.44 -14.04 0.50
CA PHE A 129 9.17 -15.04 1.53
C PHE A 129 9.37 -16.48 1.06
N VAL A 130 9.25 -16.74 -0.25
CA VAL A 130 9.35 -18.09 -0.83
C VAL A 130 10.66 -18.80 -0.44
N PRO A 131 11.86 -18.23 -0.62
CA PRO A 131 13.08 -18.95 -0.27
C PRO A 131 13.17 -19.31 1.23
N GLY A 132 12.80 -18.38 2.12
CA GLY A 132 12.82 -18.62 3.57
C GLY A 132 11.85 -19.72 4.01
N LEU A 133 10.61 -19.68 3.50
CA LEU A 133 9.60 -20.70 3.77
C LEU A 133 9.99 -22.06 3.21
N SER A 134 10.55 -22.13 2.00
CA SER A 134 11.01 -23.39 1.41
C SER A 134 12.09 -24.06 2.25
N VAL A 135 13.09 -23.29 2.69
CA VAL A 135 14.18 -23.79 3.56
C VAL A 135 13.63 -24.22 4.92
N PHE A 136 12.71 -23.44 5.50
CA PHE A 136 12.08 -23.77 6.78
C PHE A 136 11.25 -25.06 6.70
N LEU A 137 10.38 -25.18 5.69
CA LEU A 137 9.54 -26.36 5.47
C LEU A 137 10.37 -27.62 5.20
N ALA A 138 11.46 -27.51 4.45
CA ALA A 138 12.41 -28.61 4.25
C ALA A 138 13.07 -29.04 5.58
N GLY A 139 13.43 -28.07 6.43
CA GLY A 139 13.91 -28.34 7.78
C GLY A 139 12.88 -29.10 8.62
N VAL A 140 11.63 -28.66 8.64
CA VAL A 140 10.56 -29.35 9.38
C VAL A 140 10.34 -30.76 8.86
N ALA A 141 10.31 -30.95 7.54
CA ALA A 141 10.14 -32.25 6.92
C ALA A 141 11.24 -33.24 7.33
N ARG A 142 12.48 -32.75 7.40
CA ARG A 142 13.66 -33.53 7.77
C ARG A 142 13.66 -33.90 9.25
N GLU A 143 13.48 -32.93 10.14
CA GLU A 143 13.57 -33.14 11.60
C GLU A 143 12.37 -33.96 12.13
N ALA A 144 11.18 -33.74 11.58
CA ALA A 144 9.97 -34.45 12.01
C ALA A 144 9.68 -35.72 11.19
N HIS A 145 10.58 -36.12 10.27
CA HIS A 145 10.45 -37.27 9.38
C HIS A 145 9.05 -37.35 8.73
N LEU A 146 8.58 -36.23 8.19
CA LEU A 146 7.22 -36.14 7.66
C LEU A 146 7.05 -37.02 6.42
N SER A 147 5.95 -37.76 6.37
CA SER A 147 5.52 -38.40 5.12
C SER A 147 5.14 -37.36 4.08
N THR A 148 5.22 -37.72 2.79
CA THR A 148 4.91 -36.82 1.66
C THR A 148 3.53 -36.18 1.79
N LEU A 149 2.53 -36.92 2.25
CA LEU A 149 1.18 -36.40 2.46
C LEU A 149 1.16 -35.33 3.58
N ARG A 150 1.80 -35.59 4.72
CA ARG A 150 1.86 -34.63 5.85
C ARG A 150 2.63 -33.37 5.46
N PHE A 151 3.73 -33.53 4.72
CA PHE A 151 4.47 -32.41 4.16
C PHE A 151 3.61 -31.57 3.21
N ALA A 152 2.88 -32.22 2.29
CA ALA A 152 1.99 -31.52 1.36
C ALA A 152 0.90 -30.73 2.09
N VAL A 153 0.27 -31.31 3.13
CA VAL A 153 -0.72 -30.61 3.96
C VAL A 153 -0.09 -29.41 4.68
N LEU A 154 1.11 -29.58 5.25
CA LEU A 154 1.82 -28.49 5.92
C LEU A 154 2.18 -27.35 4.94
N ALA A 155 2.69 -27.69 3.75
CA ALA A 155 3.06 -26.74 2.71
C ALA A 155 1.83 -26.05 2.08
N ALA A 156 0.66 -26.70 2.09
CA ALA A 156 -0.58 -26.13 1.60
C ALA A 156 -1.03 -24.92 2.43
N VAL A 157 -0.75 -24.89 3.74
CA VAL A 157 -1.14 -23.77 4.61
C VAL A 157 -0.58 -22.42 4.14
N PRO A 158 0.76 -22.23 4.02
CA PRO A 158 1.30 -20.98 3.49
C PRO A 158 0.91 -20.75 2.02
N ALA A 159 0.78 -21.80 1.20
CA ALA A 159 0.36 -21.66 -0.19
C ALA A 159 -1.06 -21.06 -0.30
N VAL A 160 -2.02 -21.54 0.50
CA VAL A 160 -3.38 -21.01 0.55
C VAL A 160 -3.38 -19.56 1.04
N ILE A 161 -2.58 -19.23 2.05
CA ILE A 161 -2.43 -17.84 2.52
C ILE A 161 -1.88 -16.94 1.40
N PHE A 162 -0.86 -17.39 0.68
CA PHE A 162 -0.24 -16.65 -0.42
C PHE A 162 -1.23 -16.41 -1.55
N VAL A 163 -1.95 -17.45 -1.96
CA VAL A 163 -3.00 -17.36 -2.98
C VAL A 163 -4.12 -16.44 -2.52
N GLY A 164 -4.55 -16.53 -1.26
CA GLY A 164 -5.55 -15.65 -0.68
C GLY A 164 -5.14 -14.18 -0.71
N ILE A 165 -3.92 -13.85 -0.25
CA ILE A 165 -3.37 -12.49 -0.31
C ILE A 165 -3.29 -12.00 -1.76
N TRP A 166 -2.83 -12.85 -2.68
CA TRP A 166 -2.74 -12.51 -4.09
C TRP A 166 -4.12 -12.20 -4.70
N LEU A 167 -5.12 -13.05 -4.46
CA LEU A 167 -6.49 -12.86 -4.94
C LEU A 167 -7.14 -11.60 -4.34
N LEU A 168 -6.94 -11.34 -3.05
CA LEU A 168 -7.45 -10.13 -2.39
C LEU A 168 -6.83 -8.87 -3.00
N ASN A 169 -5.53 -8.88 -3.27
CA ASN A 169 -4.85 -7.76 -3.93
C ASN A 169 -5.34 -7.55 -5.37
N GLN A 170 -5.58 -8.64 -6.12
CA GLN A 170 -6.14 -8.56 -7.47
C GLN A 170 -7.58 -8.03 -7.47
N ARG A 171 -8.41 -8.45 -6.51
CA ARG A 171 -9.77 -7.92 -6.33
C ARG A 171 -9.76 -6.44 -5.97
N ALA A 172 -8.86 -6.02 -5.10
CA ALA A 172 -8.67 -4.61 -4.78
C ALA A 172 -8.26 -3.82 -6.04
N ALA A 173 -7.29 -4.31 -6.82
CA ALA A 173 -6.90 -3.69 -8.09
C ALA A 173 -8.07 -3.56 -9.07
N ALA A 174 -8.90 -4.61 -9.20
CA ALA A 174 -10.08 -4.60 -10.06
C ALA A 174 -11.11 -3.54 -9.62
N LYS A 175 -11.32 -3.38 -8.32
CA LYS A 175 -12.22 -2.34 -7.78
C LYS A 175 -11.70 -0.93 -8.10
N LEU A 176 -10.38 -0.70 -8.00
CA LEU A 176 -9.77 0.57 -8.39
C LEU A 176 -9.94 0.85 -9.89
N ARG A 177 -9.77 -0.16 -10.77
CA ARG A 177 -10.03 -0.02 -12.22
C ARG A 177 -11.43 0.48 -12.52
N THR A 178 -12.44 -0.07 -11.85
CA THR A 178 -13.83 0.36 -12.04
C THR A 178 -14.05 1.81 -11.62
N GLN A 179 -13.34 2.28 -10.59
CA GLN A 179 -13.41 3.68 -10.15
C GLN A 179 -12.74 4.62 -11.17
N ILE A 180 -11.57 4.26 -11.70
CA ILE A 180 -10.89 5.02 -12.76
C ILE A 180 -11.81 5.16 -13.99
N ALA A 181 -12.40 4.04 -14.44
CA ALA A 181 -13.29 4.02 -15.59
C ALA A 181 -14.59 4.83 -15.40
N ARG A 182 -14.98 5.15 -14.16
CA ARG A 182 -16.11 6.04 -13.87
C ARG A 182 -15.69 7.51 -13.97
N ILE A 183 -14.51 7.86 -13.45
CA ILE A 183 -13.98 9.23 -13.52
C ILE A 183 -13.70 9.61 -14.99
N ASP A 184 -13.10 8.71 -15.76
CA ASP A 184 -12.79 8.96 -17.18
C ASP A 184 -14.05 9.23 -18.02
N ARG A 185 -15.18 8.59 -17.68
CA ARG A 185 -16.46 8.83 -18.35
C ARG A 185 -17.06 10.20 -18.05
N VAL A 186 -16.93 10.68 -16.81
CA VAL A 186 -17.43 12.01 -16.41
C VAL A 186 -16.61 13.11 -17.07
N LEU A 187 -15.28 12.94 -17.13
CA LEU A 187 -14.38 13.89 -17.79
C LEU A 187 -14.64 13.97 -19.30
N ALA A 188 -14.93 12.85 -19.96
CA ALA A 188 -15.28 12.84 -21.38
C ALA A 188 -16.60 13.59 -21.67
N SER A 189 -17.58 13.54 -20.77
CA SER A 189 -18.85 14.27 -20.94
C SER A 189 -18.77 15.77 -20.66
N GLU A 190 -17.85 16.22 -19.81
CA GLU A 190 -17.65 17.66 -19.51
C GLU A 190 -16.83 18.38 -20.59
N GLY A 191 -16.02 17.66 -21.38
CA GLY A 191 -15.23 18.25 -22.48
C GLY A 191 -15.96 18.40 -23.82
N ASP A 192 -17.13 17.76 -23.97
CA ASP A 192 -18.01 17.84 -25.15
C ASP A 192 -19.14 18.88 -24.99
N SER A 193 -19.16 19.64 -23.88
CA SER A 193 -20.13 20.72 -23.58
C SER A 193 -19.46 22.09 -23.65
#